data_AF-A0A7W6LTH7-F1
#
_entry.id   AF-A0A7W6LTH7-F1
#
_cell.length_a   1.000
_cell.length_b   1.000
_cell.length_c   1.000
_cell.angle_alpha   90.00
_cell.angle_beta   90.00
_cell.angle_gamma   90.00
#
_symmetry.space_group_name_H-M   'P 1'
#
loop_
_entity.id
_entity.type
_entity.pdbx_description
1 polymer ?
#
loop_
_entity_poly.entity_id
_entity_poly.type
_entity_poly.pdbx_seq_one_letter_code
_entity_poly.pdbx_strand_id
1 'polypeptide(L)'
;MATSNSGGPRNGKQTSTEFDEAGNRKRYSKGTPGAAPTNNISFSVASVGAVNEGQSSVFTITKSAPWSVPLTVNYATANGTAVAPGDYTATSGTLTFKGWETVKTVSVPTIVDTLAEGAEQFSLALSSPSGGSSLGTVSAAGTINASSAPNQPPTTVTDTMAVKVCMSAVKNVVANDTDPEGNYPLTVVSVTSTTKGDTYVVDASSIGFTAYGSTGNAQVTYTVKDSLGATATGTLAITITSGTGCS
;
A
#
# COMPACT_ATOMS: atom_id res chain seq x y z
N MET A 1 18.37 -50.40 63.36
CA MET A 1 19.84 -50.50 63.21
C MET A 1 20.22 -50.03 61.81
N ALA A 2 21.19 -49.11 61.74
CA ALA A 2 22.01 -48.69 60.58
C ALA A 2 21.33 -48.01 59.35
N THR A 3 21.49 -46.67 59.22
CA THR A 3 22.33 -45.89 58.25
C THR A 3 21.79 -45.79 56.81
N SER A 4 21.26 -44.63 56.42
CA SER A 4 21.86 -43.56 55.56
C SER A 4 22.22 -43.97 54.11
N ASN A 5 21.71 -43.27 53.11
CA ASN A 5 22.52 -42.31 52.32
C ASN A 5 21.69 -41.44 51.35
N SER A 6 22.23 -40.26 51.08
CA SER A 6 21.78 -39.18 50.22
C SER A 6 21.75 -39.50 48.70
N GLY A 7 20.79 -38.93 47.99
CA GLY A 7 20.85 -38.78 46.53
C GLY A 7 19.87 -37.70 46.03
N GLY A 8 20.41 -36.59 45.50
CA GLY A 8 19.63 -35.55 44.82
C GLY A 8 18.88 -36.05 43.58
N PRO A 9 17.99 -35.24 42.97
CA PRO A 9 17.02 -35.73 42.00
C PRO A 9 17.72 -36.13 40.69
N ARG A 10 17.87 -37.44 40.47
CA ARG A 10 18.18 -37.98 39.15
C ARG A 10 16.87 -38.38 38.47
N ASN A 11 16.47 -37.59 37.49
CA ASN A 11 15.58 -37.94 36.38
C ASN A 11 14.52 -39.02 36.70
N GLY A 12 13.53 -38.67 37.51
CA GLY A 12 12.19 -39.28 37.50
C GLY A 12 12.04 -40.79 37.64
N LYS A 13 13.03 -41.52 38.19
CA LYS A 13 12.88 -42.96 38.44
C LYS A 13 13.18 -43.28 39.90
N GLN A 14 12.20 -43.03 40.78
CA GLN A 14 12.18 -43.68 42.09
C GLN A 14 11.99 -45.18 41.86
N THR A 15 13.02 -45.98 42.13
CA THR A 15 12.87 -47.42 42.29
C THR A 15 12.83 -47.72 43.78
N SER A 16 11.63 -47.69 44.36
CA SER A 16 11.38 -48.37 45.64
C SER A 16 10.97 -49.80 45.32
N THR A 17 11.74 -50.79 45.76
CA THR A 17 11.29 -52.18 45.80
C THR A 17 10.88 -52.51 47.22
N GLU A 18 9.58 -52.59 47.46
CA GLU A 18 9.01 -53.09 48.70
C GLU A 18 8.75 -54.59 48.60
N PHE A 19 9.08 -55.32 49.65
CA PHE A 19 8.80 -56.74 49.86
C PHE A 19 7.76 -56.87 50.96
N ASP A 20 6.88 -57.88 50.91
CA ASP A 20 6.03 -58.19 52.06
C ASP A 20 6.81 -58.92 53.17
N GLU A 21 6.20 -59.10 54.34
CA GLU A 21 6.81 -59.77 55.50
C GLU A 21 7.19 -61.25 55.22
N ALA A 22 6.76 -61.82 54.08
CA ALA A 22 7.12 -63.16 53.61
C ALA A 22 8.21 -63.15 52.51
N GLY A 23 8.75 -61.99 52.13
CA GLY A 23 9.81 -61.85 51.13
C GLY A 23 9.34 -61.97 49.68
N ASN A 24 8.03 -61.95 49.41
CA ASN A 24 7.50 -62.02 48.06
C ASN A 24 7.46 -60.63 47.39
N ARG A 25 7.78 -60.60 46.08
CA ARG A 25 7.64 -59.39 45.25
C ARG A 25 6.16 -59.13 44.98
N LYS A 26 5.62 -58.01 45.49
CA LYS A 26 4.28 -57.54 45.07
C LYS A 26 4.29 -57.25 43.57
N ARG A 27 3.26 -57.74 42.87
CA ARG A 27 3.10 -57.61 41.42
C ARG A 27 3.21 -56.14 41.00
N TYR A 28 4.12 -55.85 40.07
CA TYR A 28 4.23 -54.54 39.43
C TYR A 28 3.11 -54.42 38.39
N SER A 29 2.06 -53.65 38.67
CA SER A 29 1.23 -53.13 37.58
C SER A 29 2.00 -51.98 36.94
N LYS A 30 2.55 -52.20 35.73
CA LYS A 30 3.03 -51.11 34.90
C LYS A 30 1.79 -50.29 34.54
N GLY A 31 1.54 -49.22 35.29
CA GLY A 31 0.50 -48.25 34.92
C GLY A 31 0.73 -47.85 33.47
N THR A 32 -0.33 -47.86 32.66
CA THR A 32 -0.31 -47.23 31.34
C THR A 32 0.37 -45.86 31.51
N PRO A 33 1.41 -45.51 30.73
CA PRO A 33 2.00 -44.19 30.81
C PRO A 33 0.86 -43.17 30.74
N GLY A 34 0.66 -42.39 31.81
CA GLY A 34 -0.26 -41.26 31.77
C GLY A 34 0.13 -40.42 30.56
N ALA A 35 -0.85 -39.98 29.76
CA ALA A 35 -0.60 -39.16 28.59
C ALA A 35 0.42 -38.07 28.95
N ALA A 36 1.48 -37.94 28.15
CA ALA A 36 2.46 -36.87 28.33
C ALA A 36 1.70 -35.54 28.45
N PRO A 37 2.08 -34.63 29.37
CA PRO A 37 1.39 -33.35 29.50
C PRO A 37 1.35 -32.68 28.13
N THR A 38 0.15 -32.60 27.54
CA THR A 38 -0.02 -32.04 26.21
C THR A 38 0.08 -30.54 26.33
N ASN A 39 1.07 -29.95 25.68
CA ASN A 39 1.15 -28.51 25.50
C ASN A 39 -0.13 -28.03 24.81
N ASN A 40 -1.00 -27.30 25.54
CA ASN A 40 -2.26 -26.75 25.02
C ASN A 40 -2.11 -25.32 24.49
N ILE A 41 -0.88 -24.89 24.22
CA ILE A 41 -0.60 -23.61 23.57
C ILE A 41 -1.05 -23.65 22.11
N SER A 42 -1.65 -22.55 21.66
CA SER A 42 -1.96 -22.31 20.26
C SER A 42 -1.44 -20.96 19.80
N PHE A 43 -1.09 -20.86 18.51
CA PHE A 43 -0.78 -19.59 17.85
C PHE A 43 -1.92 -19.17 16.94
N SER A 44 -2.29 -17.89 16.96
CA SER A 44 -3.30 -17.31 16.08
C SER A 44 -2.83 -15.99 15.50
N VAL A 45 -3.23 -15.69 14.27
CA VAL A 45 -3.05 -14.37 13.66
C VAL A 45 -4.38 -13.62 13.58
N ALA A 46 -4.37 -12.32 13.83
CA ALA A 46 -5.53 -11.44 13.68
C ALA A 46 -5.50 -10.69 12.34
N SER A 47 -6.68 -10.49 11.74
CA SER A 47 -6.83 -9.61 10.57
C SER A 47 -6.59 -8.16 10.96
N VAL A 48 -6.14 -7.38 9.99
CA VAL A 48 -5.76 -5.98 10.15
C VAL A 48 -6.71 -5.09 9.36
N GLY A 49 -6.87 -3.84 9.82
CA GLY A 49 -7.62 -2.83 9.07
C GLY A 49 -6.93 -2.47 7.76
N ALA A 50 -7.67 -1.81 6.89
CA ALA A 50 -7.12 -1.34 5.63
C ALA A 50 -6.09 -0.23 5.85
N VAL A 51 -5.02 -0.27 5.06
CA VAL A 51 -3.96 0.76 5.03
C VAL A 51 -3.86 1.34 3.63
N ASN A 52 -3.38 2.58 3.52
CA ASN A 52 -3.05 3.15 2.21
C ASN A 52 -1.72 2.57 1.72
N GLU A 53 -1.54 2.56 0.41
CA GLU A 53 -0.26 2.29 -0.23
C GLU A 53 0.89 3.11 0.41
N GLY A 54 2.07 2.49 0.47
CA GLY A 54 3.25 3.04 1.14
C GLY A 54 3.23 2.95 2.67
N GLN A 55 2.11 2.54 3.29
CA GLN A 55 2.05 2.21 4.71
C GLN A 55 2.39 0.75 4.97
N SER A 56 2.58 0.39 6.24
CA SER A 56 2.77 -1.00 6.65
C SER A 56 1.49 -1.60 7.21
N SER A 57 1.15 -2.78 6.71
CA SER A 57 0.11 -3.64 7.26
C SER A 57 0.72 -4.49 8.39
N VAL A 58 0.23 -4.31 9.63
CA VAL A 58 0.89 -4.87 10.84
C VAL A 58 0.05 -5.97 11.48
N PHE A 59 0.37 -7.23 11.18
CA PHE A 59 -0.32 -8.40 11.69
C PHE A 59 0.08 -8.70 13.13
N THR A 60 -0.89 -8.98 13.99
CA THR A 60 -0.66 -9.41 15.37
C THR A 60 -0.75 -10.93 15.48
N ILE A 61 0.31 -11.56 15.97
CA ILE A 61 0.38 -13.00 16.23
C ILE A 61 0.34 -13.21 17.75
N THR A 62 -0.64 -13.99 18.20
CA THR A 62 -0.90 -14.27 19.62
C THR A 62 -0.61 -15.72 19.94
N LYS A 63 0.12 -15.96 21.04
CA LYS A 63 0.26 -17.24 21.73
C LYS A 63 -0.74 -17.29 22.88
N SER A 64 -1.58 -18.33 22.92
CA SER A 64 -2.78 -18.39 23.77
C SER A 64 -2.55 -18.23 25.28
N ALA A 65 -1.36 -18.60 25.78
CA ALA A 65 -0.98 -18.43 27.17
C ALA A 65 0.54 -18.25 27.31
N PRO A 66 1.03 -17.66 28.40
CA PRO A 66 2.46 -17.51 28.63
C PRO A 66 3.07 -18.89 28.96
N TRP A 67 4.30 -19.15 28.49
CA TRP A 67 4.95 -20.47 28.61
C TRP A 67 6.44 -20.25 28.86
N SER A 68 7.04 -20.98 29.80
CA SER A 68 8.41 -20.70 30.29
C SER A 68 9.50 -21.04 29.29
N VAL A 69 9.25 -21.98 28.37
CA VAL A 69 10.20 -22.40 27.33
C VAL A 69 9.92 -21.63 26.03
N PRO A 70 10.94 -21.21 25.27
CA PRO A 70 10.71 -20.58 23.98
C PRO A 70 9.93 -21.48 23.01
N LEU A 71 8.99 -20.89 22.27
CA LEU A 71 8.22 -21.56 21.23
C LEU A 71 8.28 -20.74 19.94
N THR A 72 8.14 -21.42 18.80
CA THR A 72 8.25 -20.83 17.48
C THR A 72 7.04 -21.13 16.63
N VAL A 73 6.75 -20.22 15.69
CA VAL A 73 5.76 -20.41 14.62
C VAL A 73 6.29 -19.72 13.36
N ASN A 74 6.13 -20.37 12.22
CA ASN A 74 6.50 -19.78 10.93
C ASN A 74 5.36 -18.91 10.40
N TYR A 75 5.69 -17.93 9.59
CA TYR A 75 4.73 -17.11 8.87
C TYR A 75 5.18 -16.87 7.43
N ALA A 76 4.22 -16.67 6.53
CA ALA A 76 4.46 -16.22 5.17
C ALA A 76 3.25 -15.45 4.65
N THR A 77 3.50 -14.42 3.86
CA THR A 77 2.44 -13.75 3.09
C THR A 77 2.04 -14.58 1.87
N ALA A 78 0.79 -14.45 1.45
CA ALA A 78 0.26 -15.05 0.22
C ALA A 78 -0.60 -14.03 -0.54
N ASN A 79 -0.48 -14.06 -1.87
CA ASN A 79 -1.22 -13.20 -2.77
C ASN A 79 -2.73 -13.43 -2.67
N GLY A 80 -3.49 -12.37 -2.87
CA GLY A 80 -4.92 -12.39 -3.11
C GLY A 80 -5.22 -11.61 -4.38
N THR A 81 -6.00 -10.54 -4.28
CA THR A 81 -6.07 -9.55 -5.37
C THR A 81 -4.82 -8.68 -5.39
N ALA A 82 -4.26 -8.36 -4.21
CA ALA A 82 -2.92 -7.81 -4.10
C ALA A 82 -1.86 -8.90 -4.29
N VAL A 83 -0.89 -8.64 -5.16
CA VAL A 83 0.15 -9.52 -5.69
C VAL A 83 1.54 -8.92 -5.44
N ALA A 84 2.45 -9.75 -4.92
CA ALA A 84 3.86 -9.40 -4.80
C ALA A 84 4.72 -9.99 -5.96
N PRO A 85 5.74 -9.27 -6.48
CA PRO A 85 5.97 -7.83 -6.25
C PRO A 85 4.95 -7.00 -7.06
N GLY A 86 4.55 -5.86 -6.53
CA GLY A 86 3.48 -5.02 -7.07
C GLY A 86 2.92 -4.18 -5.94
N ASP A 87 1.98 -4.75 -5.19
CA ASP A 87 1.18 -4.01 -4.21
C ASP A 87 1.77 -4.10 -2.79
N TYR A 88 2.56 -5.14 -2.53
CA TYR A 88 3.23 -5.33 -1.25
C TYR A 88 4.56 -6.09 -1.37
N THR A 89 5.39 -6.00 -0.33
CA THR A 89 6.63 -6.78 -0.22
C THR A 89 6.36 -8.12 0.46
N ALA A 90 6.52 -9.22 -0.30
CA ALA A 90 6.37 -10.57 0.24
C ALA A 90 7.28 -10.79 1.46
N THR A 91 6.70 -11.18 2.59
CA THR A 91 7.41 -11.33 3.87
C THR A 91 7.17 -12.74 4.41
N SER A 92 8.24 -13.42 4.83
CA SER A 92 8.17 -14.71 5.51
C SER A 92 9.27 -14.84 6.56
N GLY A 93 9.09 -15.77 7.50
CA GLY A 93 10.09 -16.03 8.53
C GLY A 93 9.59 -16.90 9.66
N THR A 94 10.35 -16.95 10.75
CA THR A 94 10.02 -17.66 11.99
C THR A 94 9.98 -16.67 13.14
N LEU A 95 8.86 -16.64 13.86
CA LEU A 95 8.72 -15.88 15.10
C LEU A 95 9.13 -16.75 16.28
N THR A 96 10.03 -16.27 17.13
CA THR A 96 10.44 -16.93 18.38
C THR A 96 9.87 -16.21 19.59
N PHE A 97 8.81 -16.75 20.18
CA PHE A 97 8.26 -16.27 21.45
C PHE A 97 9.15 -16.76 22.58
N LYS A 98 9.83 -15.82 23.25
CA LYS A 98 10.62 -16.12 24.45
C LYS A 98 9.70 -16.58 25.58
N GLY A 99 10.31 -17.05 26.65
CA GLY A 99 9.59 -17.39 27.88
C GLY A 99 8.63 -16.28 28.29
N TRP A 100 7.38 -16.65 28.54
CA TRP A 100 6.27 -15.80 29.00
C TRP A 100 5.75 -14.75 28.01
N GLU A 101 6.38 -14.54 26.85
CA GLU A 101 5.81 -13.68 25.80
C GLU A 101 4.52 -14.29 25.24
N THR A 102 3.54 -13.46 24.89
CA THR A 102 2.28 -13.92 24.29
C THR A 102 1.92 -13.18 23.01
N VAL A 103 2.60 -12.09 22.67
CA VAL A 103 2.29 -11.29 21.48
C VAL A 103 3.55 -10.96 20.70
N LYS A 104 3.47 -11.05 19.38
CA LYS A 104 4.42 -10.47 18.42
C LYS A 104 3.68 -9.86 17.24
N THR A 105 4.39 -9.05 16.48
CA THR A 105 3.86 -8.47 15.25
C THR A 105 4.74 -8.83 14.05
N VAL A 106 4.13 -8.85 12.86
CA VAL A 106 4.81 -8.89 11.57
C VAL A 106 4.37 -7.68 10.78
N SER A 107 5.33 -6.86 10.36
CA SER A 107 5.09 -5.69 9.51
C SER A 107 5.29 -6.09 8.05
N VAL A 108 4.29 -5.86 7.21
CA VAL A 108 4.33 -6.09 5.76
C VAL A 108 4.23 -4.73 5.06
N PRO A 109 5.30 -4.24 4.43
CA PRO A 109 5.26 -2.98 3.66
C PRO A 109 4.36 -3.11 2.43
N THR A 110 3.47 -2.14 2.23
CA THR A 110 2.75 -1.94 0.96
C THR A 110 3.53 -0.99 0.06
N ILE A 111 3.29 -1.06 -1.23
CA ILE A 111 4.01 -0.31 -2.26
C ILE A 111 3.07 0.77 -2.81
N VAL A 112 3.61 1.95 -3.09
CA VAL A 112 2.89 3.01 -3.82
C VAL A 112 3.17 2.85 -5.29
N ASP A 113 2.12 2.88 -6.10
CA ASP A 113 2.27 3.06 -7.53
C ASP A 113 1.29 4.09 -8.09
N THR A 114 1.12 4.06 -9.42
CA THR A 114 0.40 5.07 -10.20
C THR A 114 -0.76 4.47 -10.99
N LEU A 115 -1.06 3.20 -10.81
CA LEU A 115 -2.19 2.56 -11.44
C LEU A 115 -3.44 2.84 -10.61
N ALA A 116 -4.56 3.14 -11.27
CA ALA A 116 -5.85 3.18 -10.59
C ALA A 116 -6.33 1.76 -10.35
N GLU A 117 -6.46 1.38 -9.09
CA GLU A 117 -6.89 0.05 -8.69
C GLU A 117 -7.99 0.11 -7.63
N GLY A 118 -8.77 -0.97 -7.54
CA GLY A 118 -9.72 -1.14 -6.47
C GLY A 118 -9.01 -1.39 -5.14
N ALA A 119 -9.78 -1.48 -4.04
CA ALA A 119 -9.20 -1.96 -2.79
C ALA A 119 -8.82 -3.44 -2.93
N GLU A 120 -7.64 -3.78 -2.45
CA GLU A 120 -7.04 -5.10 -2.67
C GLU A 120 -6.73 -5.83 -1.37
N GLN A 121 -6.63 -7.16 -1.44
CA GLN A 121 -6.33 -8.00 -0.28
C GLN A 121 -5.22 -8.99 -0.54
N PHE A 122 -4.39 -9.18 0.48
CA PHE A 122 -3.44 -10.28 0.61
C PHE A 122 -3.63 -10.94 1.98
N SER A 123 -2.90 -12.01 2.28
CA SER A 123 -3.00 -12.69 3.57
C SER A 123 -1.65 -13.01 4.20
N LEU A 124 -1.64 -13.19 5.52
CA LEU A 124 -0.52 -13.75 6.28
C LEU A 124 -0.94 -15.07 6.92
N ALA A 125 -0.22 -16.14 6.59
CA ALA A 125 -0.52 -17.50 7.06
C ALA A 125 0.54 -17.99 8.04
N LEU A 126 0.10 -18.70 9.08
CA LEU A 126 0.94 -19.36 10.09
C LEU A 126 1.15 -20.84 9.75
N SER A 127 2.34 -21.36 10.06
CA SER A 127 2.66 -22.78 9.87
C SER A 127 3.67 -23.29 10.88
N SER A 128 3.81 -24.62 10.95
CA SER A 128 4.88 -25.33 11.69
C SER A 128 5.12 -24.83 13.12
N PRO A 129 4.09 -24.81 14.00
CA PRO A 129 4.31 -24.44 15.40
C PRO A 129 5.19 -25.49 16.09
N SER A 130 6.09 -25.06 16.98
CA SER A 130 6.99 -25.96 17.70
C SER A 130 6.45 -26.39 19.07
N GLY A 131 7.16 -27.32 19.71
CA GLY A 131 6.88 -27.77 21.08
C GLY A 131 5.53 -28.48 21.25
N GLY A 132 4.99 -29.06 20.18
CA GLY A 132 3.66 -29.70 20.19
C GLY A 132 2.50 -28.71 20.30
N SER A 133 2.75 -27.42 20.12
CA SER A 133 1.70 -26.40 20.09
C SER A 133 0.80 -26.58 18.86
N SER A 134 -0.43 -26.07 18.93
CA SER A 134 -1.39 -26.10 17.83
C SER A 134 -1.48 -24.75 17.12
N LEU A 135 -2.21 -24.70 15.99
CA LEU A 135 -2.62 -23.44 15.37
C LEU A 135 -4.11 -23.21 15.62
N GLY A 136 -4.46 -21.98 15.99
CA GLY A 136 -5.84 -21.48 16.03
C GLY A 136 -6.20 -20.85 14.69
N THR A 137 -6.40 -19.53 14.66
CA THR A 137 -6.59 -18.81 13.39
C THR A 137 -5.29 -18.84 12.58
N VAL A 138 -5.29 -19.59 11.48
CA VAL A 138 -4.09 -19.88 10.68
C VAL A 138 -3.81 -18.87 9.59
N SER A 139 -4.79 -18.06 9.19
CA SER A 139 -4.67 -17.05 8.14
C SER A 139 -5.47 -15.81 8.50
N ALA A 140 -4.92 -14.65 8.17
CA ALA A 140 -5.53 -13.35 8.39
C ALA A 140 -5.36 -12.49 7.14
N ALA A 141 -6.39 -11.71 6.81
CA ALA A 141 -6.36 -10.80 5.68
C ALA A 141 -5.72 -9.46 6.08
N GLY A 142 -5.02 -8.85 5.12
CA GLY A 142 -4.66 -7.44 5.11
C GLY A 142 -5.25 -6.78 3.87
N THR A 143 -5.71 -5.54 4.02
CA THR A 143 -6.33 -4.76 2.95
C THR A 143 -5.47 -3.55 2.60
N ILE A 144 -5.26 -3.33 1.32
CA ILE A 144 -4.67 -2.13 0.74
C ILE A 144 -5.83 -1.31 0.17
N ASN A 145 -5.98 -0.06 0.60
CA ASN A 145 -7.03 0.82 0.12
C ASN A 145 -6.85 1.13 -1.37
N ALA A 146 -7.96 1.37 -2.06
CA ALA A 146 -7.94 1.77 -3.46
C ALA A 146 -7.06 3.01 -3.69
N SER A 147 -6.22 2.95 -4.71
CA SER A 147 -5.48 4.08 -5.24
C SER A 147 -6.26 4.77 -6.35
N SER A 148 -6.19 6.10 -6.37
CA SER A 148 -6.65 6.87 -7.52
C SER A 148 -5.51 6.98 -8.54
N ALA A 149 -5.83 6.88 -9.83
CA ALA A 149 -4.87 7.24 -10.87
C ALA A 149 -4.32 8.66 -10.62
N PRO A 150 -3.04 8.92 -10.95
CA PRO A 150 -2.52 10.27 -11.01
C PRO A 150 -3.39 11.11 -11.92
N ASN A 151 -3.63 12.35 -11.53
CA ASN A 151 -4.30 13.32 -12.38
C ASN A 151 -3.47 13.55 -13.66
N GLN A 152 -4.00 13.22 -14.83
CA GLN A 152 -3.35 13.49 -16.10
C GLN A 152 -3.62 14.94 -16.56
N PRO A 153 -2.67 15.54 -17.29
CA PRO A 153 -2.89 16.84 -17.88
C PRO A 153 -4.00 16.87 -18.94
N PRO A 154 -4.62 18.03 -19.18
CA PRO A 154 -5.52 18.23 -20.30
C PRO A 154 -4.87 17.89 -21.65
N THR A 155 -5.68 17.43 -22.60
CA THR A 155 -5.29 17.29 -24.01
C THR A 155 -5.71 18.53 -24.78
N THR A 156 -4.72 19.32 -25.22
CA THR A 156 -4.95 20.56 -25.98
C THR A 156 -5.06 20.31 -27.48
N VAL A 157 -5.93 21.04 -28.15
CA VAL A 157 -6.10 21.03 -29.61
C VAL A 157 -5.78 22.43 -30.15
N THR A 158 -4.90 22.52 -31.15
CA THR A 158 -4.49 23.82 -31.72
C THR A 158 -5.68 24.67 -32.14
N ASP A 159 -5.71 25.88 -31.62
CA ASP A 159 -6.68 26.91 -32.00
C ASP A 159 -6.21 27.71 -33.19
N THR A 160 -7.18 28.28 -33.90
CA THR A 160 -6.94 29.28 -34.94
C THR A 160 -7.81 30.51 -34.75
N MET A 161 -7.27 31.67 -35.08
CA MET A 161 -8.01 32.92 -35.25
C MET A 161 -7.41 33.80 -36.35
N ALA A 162 -8.15 34.81 -36.77
CA ALA A 162 -7.65 35.88 -37.64
C ALA A 162 -7.89 37.24 -37.00
N VAL A 163 -6.96 38.16 -37.21
CA VAL A 163 -7.01 39.53 -36.70
C VAL A 163 -6.47 40.48 -37.77
N LYS A 164 -6.92 41.72 -37.79
CA LYS A 164 -6.36 42.75 -38.67
C LYS A 164 -5.21 43.48 -37.97
N VAL A 165 -4.24 44.00 -38.72
CA VAL A 165 -3.19 44.87 -38.15
C VAL A 165 -3.84 46.02 -37.36
N CYS A 166 -3.28 46.35 -36.20
CA CYS A 166 -3.74 47.39 -35.27
C CYS A 166 -5.11 47.12 -34.61
N MET A 167 -5.60 45.87 -34.63
CA MET A 167 -6.84 45.43 -33.98
C MET A 167 -6.59 44.34 -32.94
N SER A 168 -7.57 44.13 -32.06
CA SER A 168 -7.58 43.03 -31.09
C SER A 168 -8.63 41.99 -31.45
N ALA A 169 -8.34 40.74 -31.15
CA ALA A 169 -9.28 39.62 -31.23
C ALA A 169 -9.18 38.74 -29.98
N VAL A 170 -10.27 38.06 -29.64
CA VAL A 170 -10.35 37.14 -28.51
C VAL A 170 -10.78 35.76 -29.01
N LYS A 171 -10.20 34.71 -28.44
CA LYS A 171 -10.55 33.32 -28.72
C LYS A 171 -10.69 32.55 -27.41
N ASN A 172 -11.81 31.83 -27.28
CA ASN A 172 -11.92 30.75 -26.30
C ASN A 172 -11.06 29.58 -26.80
N VAL A 173 -9.96 29.34 -26.10
CA VAL A 173 -8.93 28.36 -26.48
C VAL A 173 -9.12 27.01 -25.81
N VAL A 174 -10.01 26.90 -24.83
CA VAL A 174 -10.31 25.63 -24.15
C VAL A 174 -11.54 24.92 -24.74
N ALA A 175 -12.21 25.53 -25.72
CA ALA A 175 -13.50 25.07 -26.23
C ALA A 175 -13.44 23.70 -26.94
N ASN A 176 -12.29 23.37 -27.53
CA ASN A 176 -11.99 22.11 -28.23
C ASN A 176 -10.98 21.23 -27.49
N ASP A 177 -10.60 21.62 -26.27
CA ASP A 177 -9.71 20.86 -25.41
C ASP A 177 -10.50 19.84 -24.58
N THR A 178 -9.83 18.77 -24.17
CA THR A 178 -10.43 17.71 -23.34
C THR A 178 -9.53 17.33 -22.18
N ASP A 179 -10.08 16.60 -21.21
CA ASP A 179 -9.34 16.03 -20.09
C ASP A 179 -9.58 14.52 -20.05
N PRO A 180 -8.55 13.66 -19.99
CA PRO A 180 -8.73 12.20 -20.04
C PRO A 180 -9.64 11.64 -18.94
N GLU A 181 -9.67 12.29 -17.78
CA GLU A 181 -10.46 11.92 -16.60
C GLU A 181 -11.76 12.73 -16.47
N GLY A 182 -11.94 13.75 -17.32
CA GLY A 182 -13.10 14.64 -17.27
C GLY A 182 -13.04 15.68 -16.15
N ASN A 183 -11.84 16.07 -15.71
CA ASN A 183 -11.62 17.04 -14.64
C ASN A 183 -11.84 18.49 -15.10
N TYR A 184 -13.09 18.86 -15.36
CA TYR A 184 -13.50 20.21 -15.75
C TYR A 184 -13.79 21.15 -14.56
N PRO A 185 -13.72 22.49 -14.71
CA PRO A 185 -13.43 23.22 -15.94
C PRO A 185 -11.93 23.28 -16.27
N LEU A 186 -11.61 23.31 -17.57
CA LEU A 186 -10.27 23.69 -18.04
C LEU A 186 -10.11 25.20 -17.95
N THR A 187 -8.96 25.66 -17.45
CA THR A 187 -8.68 27.09 -17.25
C THR A 187 -7.31 27.52 -17.77
N VAL A 188 -7.25 28.66 -18.45
CA VAL A 188 -6.01 29.29 -18.92
C VAL A 188 -5.25 29.85 -17.72
N VAL A 189 -3.98 29.48 -17.59
CA VAL A 189 -3.09 29.88 -16.48
C VAL A 189 -2.14 30.99 -16.92
N SER A 190 -1.55 30.84 -18.10
CA SER A 190 -0.54 31.76 -18.60
C SER A 190 -0.50 31.77 -20.12
N VAL A 191 0.04 32.86 -20.67
CA VAL A 191 0.28 33.05 -22.09
C VAL A 191 1.67 33.60 -22.29
N THR A 192 2.33 33.16 -23.36
CA THR A 192 3.63 33.69 -23.77
C THR A 192 3.46 34.52 -25.04
N SER A 193 4.02 35.73 -25.01
CA SER A 193 3.93 36.68 -26.12
C SER A 193 4.76 36.27 -27.34
N THR A 194 4.49 36.95 -28.46
CA THR A 194 4.98 36.61 -29.80
C THR A 194 5.56 37.87 -30.46
N THR A 195 6.28 37.72 -31.57
CA THR A 195 6.96 38.82 -32.26
C THR A 195 6.06 39.80 -33.04
N LYS A 196 4.74 39.57 -33.12
CA LYS A 196 3.79 40.39 -33.94
C LYS A 196 2.58 40.93 -33.19
N GLY A 197 2.60 40.89 -31.87
CA GLY A 197 1.50 41.40 -31.07
C GLY A 197 1.61 41.05 -29.59
N ASP A 198 0.84 41.77 -28.79
CA ASP A 198 0.69 41.49 -27.37
C ASP A 198 -0.40 40.45 -27.14
N THR A 199 -0.19 39.59 -26.15
CA THR A 199 -1.15 38.57 -25.72
C THR A 199 -1.46 38.72 -24.24
N TYR A 200 -2.68 38.42 -23.84
CA TYR A 200 -3.13 38.47 -22.46
C TYR A 200 -4.27 37.47 -22.22
N VAL A 201 -4.39 37.01 -20.98
CA VAL A 201 -5.54 36.20 -20.54
C VAL A 201 -6.73 37.13 -20.36
N VAL A 202 -7.85 36.83 -21.01
CA VAL A 202 -9.10 37.62 -20.93
C VAL A 202 -9.95 37.13 -19.77
N ASP A 203 -10.14 35.82 -19.69
CA ASP A 203 -10.89 35.13 -18.66
C ASP A 203 -10.35 33.71 -18.50
N ALA A 204 -11.03 32.88 -17.70
CA ALA A 204 -10.60 31.50 -17.45
C ALA A 204 -10.50 30.64 -18.72
N SER A 205 -11.16 30.99 -19.83
CA SER A 205 -11.24 30.19 -21.05
C SER A 205 -10.61 30.86 -22.27
N SER A 206 -10.41 32.18 -22.22
CA SER A 206 -10.15 32.98 -23.41
C SER A 206 -8.85 33.77 -23.35
N ILE A 207 -8.21 33.86 -24.51
CA ILE A 207 -6.98 34.66 -24.74
C ILE A 207 -7.30 35.78 -25.72
N GLY A 208 -6.77 36.96 -25.42
CA GLY A 208 -6.80 38.14 -26.28
C GLY A 208 -5.46 38.36 -26.96
N PHE A 209 -5.48 38.82 -28.21
CA PHE A 209 -4.29 39.18 -28.98
C PHE A 209 -4.49 40.52 -29.69
N THR A 210 -3.53 41.43 -29.56
CA THR A 210 -3.50 42.72 -30.26
C THR A 210 -2.36 42.73 -31.27
N ALA A 211 -2.70 42.82 -32.56
CA ALA A 211 -1.72 42.74 -33.64
C ALA A 211 -1.03 44.09 -33.92
N TYR A 212 0.29 44.07 -34.06
CA TYR A 212 1.09 45.23 -34.48
C TYR A 212 1.92 44.93 -35.73
N GLY A 213 2.43 46.00 -36.37
CA GLY A 213 3.38 45.89 -37.46
C GLY A 213 2.74 45.52 -38.79
N SER A 214 3.11 44.36 -39.35
CA SER A 214 2.75 43.93 -40.70
C SER A 214 1.94 42.63 -40.73
N THR A 215 1.33 42.34 -41.88
CA THR A 215 0.56 41.10 -42.12
C THR A 215 1.42 39.83 -41.99
N GLY A 216 0.77 38.68 -41.88
CA GLY A 216 1.40 37.35 -41.85
C GLY A 216 0.97 36.53 -40.64
N ASN A 217 1.73 35.51 -40.29
CA ASN A 217 1.36 34.58 -39.22
C ASN A 217 2.05 34.93 -37.89
N ALA A 218 1.35 34.65 -36.79
CA ALA A 218 1.87 34.66 -35.42
C ALA A 218 1.36 33.41 -34.68
N GLN A 219 1.99 33.07 -33.56
CA GLN A 219 1.59 31.93 -32.73
C GLN A 219 1.76 32.28 -31.26
N VAL A 220 0.68 32.16 -30.49
CA VAL A 220 0.70 32.25 -29.03
C VAL A 220 0.79 30.84 -28.45
N THR A 221 1.67 30.65 -27.48
CA THR A 221 1.70 29.45 -26.63
C THR A 221 1.03 29.79 -25.31
N TYR A 222 0.18 28.89 -24.82
CA TYR A 222 -0.54 29.09 -23.57
C TYR A 222 -0.51 27.83 -22.70
N THR A 223 -0.70 28.00 -21.40
CA THR A 223 -0.85 26.88 -20.46
C THR A 223 -2.30 26.80 -20.00
N VAL A 224 -2.90 25.62 -20.08
CA VAL A 224 -4.20 25.29 -19.49
C VAL A 224 -4.01 24.35 -18.31
N LYS A 225 -4.92 24.41 -17.34
CA LYS A 225 -5.00 23.43 -16.25
C LYS A 225 -6.40 22.88 -16.08
N ASP A 226 -6.49 21.66 -15.57
CA ASP A 226 -7.74 21.07 -15.10
C ASP A 226 -8.11 21.55 -13.68
N SER A 227 -9.22 21.01 -13.14
CA SER A 227 -9.72 21.34 -11.79
C SER A 227 -8.87 20.82 -10.62
N LEU A 228 -8.05 19.80 -10.85
CA LEU A 228 -7.10 19.20 -9.89
C LEU A 228 -5.68 19.77 -10.02
N GLY A 229 -5.44 20.60 -11.04
CA GLY A 229 -4.24 21.41 -11.23
C GLY A 229 -3.18 20.80 -12.15
N ALA A 230 -3.39 19.68 -12.84
CA ALA A 230 -2.43 19.28 -13.88
C ALA A 230 -2.54 20.21 -15.08
N THR A 231 -1.40 20.43 -15.75
CA THR A 231 -1.24 21.50 -16.74
C THR A 231 -0.74 20.97 -18.07
N ALA A 232 -1.27 21.50 -19.16
CA ALA A 232 -0.82 21.23 -20.51
C ALA A 232 -0.56 22.51 -21.30
N THR A 233 0.27 22.41 -22.33
CA THR A 233 0.65 23.54 -23.18
C THR A 233 -0.12 23.47 -24.50
N GLY A 234 -0.93 24.48 -24.79
CA GLY A 234 -1.68 24.63 -26.02
C GLY A 234 -1.08 25.69 -26.96
N THR A 235 -1.60 25.74 -28.18
CA THR A 235 -1.13 26.67 -29.21
C THR A 235 -2.30 27.35 -29.91
N LEU A 236 -2.16 28.65 -30.13
CA LEU A 236 -3.11 29.47 -30.88
C LEU A 236 -2.39 30.07 -32.09
N ALA A 237 -2.73 29.57 -33.28
CA ALA A 237 -2.22 30.08 -34.55
C ALA A 237 -3.05 31.26 -35.03
N ILE A 238 -2.38 32.35 -35.39
CA ILE A 238 -3.00 33.63 -35.71
C ILE A 238 -2.63 34.04 -37.13
N THR A 239 -3.64 34.37 -37.94
CA THR A 239 -3.44 35.00 -39.25
C THR A 239 -3.72 36.50 -39.15
N ILE A 240 -2.68 37.30 -39.36
CA ILE A 240 -2.76 38.77 -39.35
C ILE A 240 -2.97 39.28 -40.78
N THR A 241 -4.11 39.92 -41.00
CA THR A 241 -4.54 40.44 -42.30
C THR A 241 -4.48 41.96 -42.34
N SER A 242 -4.54 42.56 -43.54
CA SER A 242 -4.50 44.01 -43.68
C SER A 242 -5.68 44.69 -42.96
N GLY A 243 -5.38 45.81 -42.31
CA GLY A 243 -6.35 46.64 -41.61
C GLY A 243 -6.19 48.11 -41.98
N THR A 244 -7.29 48.87 -41.92
CA THR A 244 -7.29 50.33 -41.96
C THR A 244 -7.36 50.83 -40.52
N GLY A 245 -6.37 51.60 -40.04
CA GLY A 245 -6.41 52.10 -38.66
C GLY A 245 -5.07 52.26 -37.94
N CYS A 246 -3.94 51.96 -38.57
CA CYS A 246 -2.64 52.37 -38.04
C CYS A 246 -2.42 53.84 -38.42
N SER A 247 -2.84 54.76 -37.55
CA SER A 247 -2.58 56.19 -37.64
C SER A 247 -1.35 56.57 -36.82
#